data_AF-A0A2A2QC79-F1
#
_entry.id   AF-A0A2A2QC79-F1
#
_cell.length_a   1.000
_cell.length_b   1.000
_cell.length_c   1.000
_cell.angle_alpha   90.00
_cell.angle_beta   90.00
_cell.angle_gamma   90.00
#
_symmetry.space_group_name_H-M   'P 1'
#
loop_
_entity.id
_entity.type
_entity.pdbx_description
1 polymer ?
#
loop_
_entity_poly.entity_id
_entity_poly.type
_entity_poly.pdbx_seq_one_letter_code
_entity_poly.pdbx_strand_id
1 'polypeptide(L)' 'MLRNFHHLDFADLPALVAAKEAAGLRISLCIPTLNEEGTIARVVSVLKAELFDRHRLLDEVVVIDSG' A
#
# COMPACT_ATOMS: atom_id res chain seq x y z
N MET A 1 -15.01 11.62 -15.09
CA MET A 1 -15.76 11.66 -13.82
C MET A 1 -14.73 11.44 -12.71
N LEU A 2 -14.38 12.47 -11.94
CA LEU A 2 -13.43 12.34 -10.82
C LEU A 2 -14.12 11.57 -9.69
N ARG A 3 -13.77 10.30 -9.52
CA ARG A 3 -14.21 9.48 -8.40
C ARG A 3 -13.33 9.84 -7.19
N ASN A 4 -13.89 10.58 -6.26
CA ASN A 4 -13.30 10.76 -4.93
C ASN A 4 -13.68 9.55 -4.10
N PHE A 5 -12.70 8.90 -3.48
CA PHE A 5 -12.91 7.80 -2.55
C PHE A 5 -12.53 8.23 -1.15
N HIS A 6 -13.32 7.85 -0.15
CA HIS A 6 -12.99 8.10 1.24
C HIS A 6 -12.29 6.88 1.82
N HIS A 7 -11.21 7.06 2.59
CA HIS A 7 -10.44 5.91 3.11
C HIS A 7 -11.27 5.00 4.02
N LEU A 8 -12.32 5.53 4.67
CA LEU A 8 -13.25 4.74 5.49
C LEU A 8 -14.04 3.71 4.68
N ASP A 9 -14.22 3.92 3.37
CA ASP A 9 -14.84 2.95 2.48
C ASP A 9 -14.01 1.66 2.37
N PHE A 10 -12.75 1.70 2.82
CA PHE A 10 -11.76 0.62 2.77
C PHE A 10 -11.23 0.24 4.17
N ALA A 11 -11.98 0.54 5.23
CA ALA A 11 -11.55 0.29 6.60
C ALA A 11 -11.46 -1.21 6.96
N ASP A 12 -12.20 -2.08 6.26
CA ASP A 12 -12.19 -3.53 6.46
C ASP A 12 -11.09 -4.19 5.60
N LEU A 13 -9.86 -4.19 6.12
CA LEU A 13 -8.72 -4.81 5.44
C LEU A 13 -8.90 -6.31 5.15
N PRO A 14 -9.39 -7.15 6.09
CA PRO A 14 -9.68 -8.56 5.79
C PRO A 14 -10.62 -8.76 4.60
N ALA A 15 -11.67 -7.95 4.47
CA ALA A 15 -12.57 -8.03 3.33
C ALA A 15 -11.86 -7.69 2.00
N LEU A 16 -10.95 -6.70 2.00
CA LEU A 16 -10.17 -6.35 0.81
C LEU A 16 -9.19 -7.45 0.40
N VAL A 17 -8.55 -8.11 1.37
CA VAL A 17 -7.65 -9.23 1.12
C VAL A 17 -8.42 -10.40 0.51
N ALA A 18 -9.57 -10.76 1.09
CA ALA A 18 -10.42 -11.81 0.54
C ALA A 18 -10.89 -11.49 -0.88
N ALA A 19 -11.25 -10.23 -1.16
CA ALA A 19 -11.62 -9.79 -2.50
C ALA A 19 -10.47 -9.88 -3.52
N LYS A 20 -9.25 -9.44 -3.11
CA LYS A 20 -8.03 -9.57 -3.92
C LYS A 20 -7.74 -11.04 -4.27
N GLU A 21 -7.80 -11.92 -3.27
CA GLU A 21 -7.54 -13.35 -3.44
C GLU A 21 -8.59 -14.03 -4.33
N ALA A 22 -9.87 -13.74 -4.11
CA ALA A 22 -10.95 -14.25 -4.96
C ALA A 22 -10.82 -13.78 -6.42
N ALA A 23 -10.27 -12.58 -6.63
CA ALA A 23 -9.98 -12.06 -7.97
C ALA A 23 -8.63 -12.53 -8.55
N GLY A 24 -7.82 -13.27 -7.78
CA GLY A 24 -6.50 -13.75 -8.21
C GLY A 24 -5.49 -12.62 -8.49
N LEU A 25 -5.64 -11.46 -7.84
CA LEU A 25 -4.84 -10.27 -8.10
C LEU A 25 -3.59 -10.20 -7.22
N ARG A 26 -2.59 -9.48 -7.73
CA ARG A 26 -1.43 -9.00 -6.96
C ARG A 26 -1.37 -7.48 -6.99
N ILE A 27 -0.93 -6.88 -5.89
CA ILE A 27 -0.85 -5.44 -5.68
C ILE A 27 0.58 -5.06 -5.32
N SER A 28 1.22 -4.30 -6.20
CA SER A 28 2.53 -3.68 -5.95
C SER A 28 2.34 -2.21 -5.61
N LEU A 29 2.92 -1.77 -4.48
CA LEU A 29 2.98 -0.36 -4.11
C LEU A 29 4.30 0.25 -4.60
N CYS A 30 4.21 1.30 -5.40
CA CYS A 30 5.36 2.09 -5.83
C CYS A 30 5.31 3.47 -5.14
N ILE A 31 6.37 3.81 -4.41
CA ILE A 31 6.50 5.11 -3.74
C ILE A 31 7.64 5.90 -4.41
N PRO A 32 7.33 6.92 -5.22
CA PRO A 32 8.36 7.83 -5.74
C PRO A 32 8.88 8.72 -4.61
N THR A 33 10.19 8.92 -4.54
CA THR A 33 10.84 9.78 -3.54
C THR A 33 11.86 10.71 -4.18
N LEU A 34 11.97 11.93 -3.68
CA LEU A 34 13.01 12.89 -4.06
C LEU A 34 13.48 13.65 -2.81
N ASN A 35 14.68 13.37 -2.32
CA ASN A 35 15.25 14.00 -1.12
C ASN A 35 14.38 13.85 0.16
N GLU A 36 13.62 12.74 0.28
CA GLU A 36 12.69 12.47 1.40
C GLU A 36 13.24 11.48 2.43
N GLU A 37 14.57 11.34 2.53
CA GLU A 37 15.25 10.34 3.36
C GLU A 37 14.78 10.32 4.82
N GLY A 38 14.44 11.48 5.38
CA GLY A 38 13.97 11.63 6.76
C GLY A 38 12.54 11.14 7.03
N THR A 39 11.69 11.01 6.00
CA THR A 39 10.27 10.69 6.15
C THR A 39 9.89 9.36 5.50
N ILE A 40 10.52 9.01 4.38
CA ILE A 40 10.18 7.80 3.63
C ILE A 40 10.32 6.53 4.47
N ALA A 41 11.38 6.45 5.28
CA ALA A 41 11.64 5.27 6.12
C ALA A 41 10.45 4.97 7.05
N ARG A 42 9.84 6.00 7.63
CA ARG A 42 8.68 5.86 8.52
C ARG A 42 7.44 5.41 7.73
N VAL A 43 7.19 6.03 6.58
CA VAL A 43 6.04 5.68 5.72
C VAL A 43 6.13 4.22 5.29
N VAL A 44 7.26 3.79 4.74
CA VAL A 44 7.50 2.41 4.30
C VAL A 44 7.36 1.44 5.47
N SER A 45 7.90 1.78 6.65
CA SER A 45 7.84 0.91 7.83
C SER A 45 6.39 0.65 8.27
N VAL A 46 5.55 1.69 8.32
CA VAL A 46 4.13 1.55 8.69
C VAL A 46 3.38 0.73 7.65
N LEU A 47 3.56 1.02 6.36
CA LEU A 47 2.88 0.33 5.27
C LEU A 47 3.29 -1.15 5.21
N LYS A 48 4.59 -1.44 5.37
CA LYS A 48 5.08 -2.81 5.43
C LYS A 48 4.48 -3.57 6.62
N ALA A 49 4.53 -3.00 7.82
CA ALA A 49 4.03 -3.67 9.02
C ALA A 49 2.53 -4.03 8.90
N GLU A 50 1.70 -3.07 8.48
CA GLU A 50 0.25 -3.28 8.46
C GLU A 50 -0.24 -3.97 7.18
N LEU A 51 0.24 -3.58 6.00
CA LEU A 51 -0.34 -4.00 4.73
C LEU A 51 0.42 -5.14 4.05
N PHE A 52 1.69 -5.36 4.39
CA PHE A 52 2.49 -6.45 3.84
C PHE A 52 2.61 -7.61 4.85
N ASP A 53 3.11 -7.35 6.05
CA ASP A 53 3.39 -8.39 7.04
C ASP A 53 2.11 -8.92 7.70
N ARG A 54 1.26 -8.02 8.21
CA ARG A 54 0.07 -8.38 8.98
C ARG A 54 -1.10 -8.82 8.12
N HIS A 55 -1.56 -7.99 7.19
CA HIS A 55 -2.76 -8.26 6.39
C HIS A 55 -2.47 -8.86 5.01
N ARG A 56 -1.23 -8.78 4.50
CA ARG A 56 -0.84 -9.30 3.17
C ARG A 56 -1.69 -8.76 2.01
N LEU A 57 -2.16 -7.52 2.13
CA LEU A 57 -2.85 -6.82 1.06
C LEU A 57 -1.87 -6.46 -0.06
N LEU A 58 -0.67 -6.00 0.28
CA LEU A 58 0.42 -5.73 -0.66
C LEU A 58 1.28 -6.97 -0.85
N ASP A 59 1.68 -7.23 -2.10
CA ASP A 59 2.60 -8.32 -2.46
C ASP A 59 4.02 -7.81 -2.71
N GLU A 60 4.16 -6.51 -2.94
CA GLU A 60 5.43 -5.86 -3.25
C GLU A 60 5.39 -4.39 -2.80
N VAL A 61 6.53 -3.90 -2.31
CA VAL A 61 6.74 -2.47 -2.02
C VAL A 61 8.05 -2.04 -2.66
N VAL A 62 7.98 -1.07 -3.57
CA VAL A 62 9.13 -0.50 -4.27
C VAL A 62 9.22 0.99 -3.94
N VAL A 63 10.40 1.44 -3.55
CA VAL A 63 10.72 2.86 -3.41
C VAL A 63 11.56 3.24 -4.62
N ILE A 64 11.12 4.24 -5.38
CA ILE A 64 11.83 4.73 -6.56
C ILE A 64 12.44 6.09 -6.21
N ASP A 65 13.76 6.10 -6.07
CA ASP A 65 14.49 7.36 -5.96
C ASP A 65 14.55 8.05 -7.32
N SER A 66 14.15 9.32 -7.34
CA SER A 66 14.17 10.19 -8.52
C SER A 66 15.37 11.16 -8.53
N GLY A 67 16.33 10.94 -7.63
CA GLY A 67 17.63 11.63 -7.56
C GLY A 67 18.65 11.17 -8.60
#